data_AF-A0AAV8SMG1-F1
#
_entry.id   AF-A0AAV8SMG1-F1
#
_cell.length_a   1.000
_cell.length_b   1.000
_cell.length_c   1.000
_cell.angle_alpha   90.00
_cell.angle_beta   90.00
_cell.angle_gamma   90.00
#
_symmetry.space_group_name_H-M   'P 1'
#
loop_
_entity.id
_entity.type
_entity.pdbx_description
1 polymer ?
#
loop_
_entity_poly.entity_id
_entity_poly.type
_entity_poly.pdbx_seq_one_letter_code
_entity_poly.pdbx_strand_id
1 'polypeptide(L)'
;MKVLWLTLVVYTFYSCVLADQIFTPHAGGTFSRSSREPKYKIEFHPEDSPYHPDEDQESVMMPKKNGQRYLCFLPKVEKTKTGKPVSQLNISSIIVETEKRVSMKTPDELLEVLKDQCFLRQEGWWSYEFCYQKKLRQIHTEDDKLVQEFVLGVYDEEATAAFNQNLSDISTLKDPRSKDASQRYHAHQYTNGTTCDLTNHPRETEVRFVCSEPRAMISSITELSTCKYALTVQSPMLCKHPLFQEERPVWHTINCNIFSKDHEGTRAEKDKTEDKQILMVAQSENPSN
;
A
#
# COMPACT_ATOMS: atom_id res chain seq x y z
N MET A 1 22.18 15.40 69.60
CA MET A 1 21.55 14.07 69.43
C MET A 1 20.08 14.26 69.05
N LYS A 2 19.58 13.42 68.14
CA LYS A 2 18.20 13.35 67.57
C LYS A 2 17.93 14.12 66.27
N VAL A 3 18.80 13.87 65.29
CA VAL A 3 18.44 13.71 63.87
C VAL A 3 17.72 12.36 63.75
N LEU A 4 16.38 12.31 63.63
CA LEU A 4 15.68 11.06 63.22
C LEU A 4 14.18 11.22 62.91
N TRP A 5 13.72 12.27 62.23
CA TRP A 5 12.28 12.40 61.86
C TRP A 5 12.07 12.95 60.44
N LEU A 6 12.82 12.44 59.46
CA LEU A 6 12.64 12.82 58.04
C LEU A 6 12.86 11.68 57.03
N THR A 7 12.93 10.42 57.47
CA THR A 7 13.22 9.26 56.61
C THR A 7 12.05 8.28 56.47
N LEU A 8 10.81 8.69 56.74
CA LEU A 8 9.64 7.78 56.70
C LEU A 8 8.47 8.26 55.83
N VAL A 9 8.68 9.25 54.96
CA VAL A 9 7.68 9.68 53.95
C VAL A 9 8.18 9.49 52.51
N VAL A 10 9.39 8.94 52.32
CA VAL A 10 9.93 8.63 50.98
C VAL A 10 9.74 7.14 50.60
N TYR A 11 9.12 6.32 51.46
CA TYR A 11 9.02 4.87 51.28
C TYR A 11 7.65 4.35 50.75
N THR A 12 6.76 5.24 50.29
CA THR A 12 5.43 4.85 49.78
C THR A 12 5.06 5.43 48.41
N PHE A 13 6.05 5.70 47.55
CA PHE A 13 5.81 6.02 46.12
C PHE A 13 6.79 5.33 45.14
N TYR A 14 7.42 4.23 45.54
CA TYR A 14 8.17 3.34 44.64
C TYR A 14 7.51 1.96 44.60
N SER A 15 6.35 1.87 43.95
CA SER A 15 5.69 0.60 43.62
C SER A 15 4.82 0.75 42.36
N CYS A 16 5.44 1.16 41.26
CA CYS A 16 4.95 0.84 39.92
C CYS A 16 5.99 -0.02 39.23
N VAL A 17 6.06 -1.28 39.67
CA VAL A 17 6.69 -2.35 38.90
C VAL A 17 5.72 -2.67 37.77
N LEU A 18 5.97 -2.12 36.58
CA LEU A 18 5.36 -2.60 35.35
C LEU A 18 5.95 -3.98 35.09
N ALA A 19 5.08 -4.99 35.15
CA ALA A 19 5.44 -6.37 34.90
C ALA A 19 6.04 -6.55 33.50
N ASP A 20 7.00 -7.47 33.47
CA ASP A 20 8.00 -7.69 32.45
C ASP A 20 7.51 -7.86 31.00
N GLN A 21 8.39 -7.36 30.15
CA GLN A 21 8.66 -7.85 28.82
C GLN A 21 8.73 -9.38 28.79
N ILE A 22 7.82 -10.03 28.06
CA ILE A 22 8.03 -11.38 27.55
C ILE A 22 7.76 -11.34 26.04
N PHE A 23 8.75 -10.88 25.28
CA PHE A 23 9.03 -11.39 23.94
C PHE A 23 10.54 -11.34 23.73
N THR A 24 11.16 -12.50 23.85
CA THR A 24 12.56 -12.78 23.50
C THR A 24 12.79 -12.49 22.02
N PRO A 25 13.69 -11.57 21.62
CA PRO A 25 14.10 -11.44 20.24
C PRO A 25 15.22 -12.45 20.03
N HIS A 26 14.94 -13.58 19.37
CA HIS A 26 15.99 -14.43 18.83
C HIS A 26 15.80 -14.55 17.32
N ALA A 27 16.91 -14.28 16.62
CA ALA A 27 17.20 -14.54 15.22
C ALA A 27 16.50 -13.67 14.16
N GLY A 28 17.18 -12.57 13.81
CA GLY A 28 17.48 -12.16 12.43
C GLY A 28 16.44 -12.40 11.35
N GLY A 29 15.60 -11.39 11.12
CA GLY A 29 14.80 -11.24 9.92
C GLY A 29 14.09 -9.90 9.98
N THR A 30 14.53 -8.94 9.19
CA THR A 30 13.83 -7.66 8.99
C THR A 30 12.48 -7.95 8.34
N PHE A 31 11.44 -8.21 9.13
CA PHE A 31 10.06 -8.21 8.64
C PHE A 31 9.64 -6.77 8.40
N SER A 32 10.09 -6.22 7.27
CA SER A 32 9.41 -5.12 6.64
C SER A 32 8.03 -5.63 6.24
N ARG A 33 7.02 -5.35 7.07
CA ARG A 33 5.62 -5.69 6.82
C ARG A 33 5.25 -5.08 5.46
N SER A 34 5.11 -5.92 4.45
CA SER A 34 4.84 -5.47 3.09
C SER A 34 3.50 -4.74 3.08
N SER A 35 3.45 -3.48 2.64
CA SER A 35 2.17 -2.76 2.48
C SER A 35 1.23 -3.40 1.45
N ARG A 36 1.70 -4.43 0.74
CA ARG A 36 0.92 -5.26 -0.18
C ARG A 36 0.14 -6.38 0.51
N GLU A 37 0.25 -6.54 1.84
CA GLU A 37 -0.60 -7.49 2.55
C GLU A 37 -2.09 -7.09 2.36
N PRO A 38 -2.94 -8.02 1.89
CA PRO A 38 -4.37 -7.76 1.78
C PRO A 38 -4.94 -7.36 3.14
N LYS A 39 -5.83 -6.36 3.13
CA LYS A 39 -6.54 -5.96 4.35
C LYS A 39 -7.85 -6.73 4.41
N TYR A 40 -8.14 -7.32 5.55
CA TYR A 40 -9.39 -8.07 5.75
C TYR A 40 -10.36 -7.28 6.61
N LYS A 41 -11.63 -7.25 6.19
CA LYS A 41 -12.75 -6.77 7.00
C LYS A 41 -13.65 -7.97 7.32
N ILE A 42 -14.03 -8.14 8.58
CA ILE A 42 -14.94 -9.21 8.99
C ILE A 42 -16.35 -8.64 9.09
N GLU A 43 -17.31 -9.27 8.43
CA GLU A 43 -18.73 -8.93 8.51
C GLU A 43 -19.51 -10.11 9.09
N PHE A 44 -20.26 -9.83 10.17
CA PHE A 44 -21.07 -10.83 10.86
C PHE A 44 -22.51 -10.72 10.39
N HIS A 45 -23.08 -11.84 9.95
CA HIS A 45 -24.44 -11.94 9.43
C HIS A 45 -25.35 -12.59 10.47
N PRO A 46 -26.51 -11.99 10.78
CA PRO A 46 -27.48 -12.54 11.72
C PRO A 46 -28.24 -13.73 11.09
N GLU A 47 -28.98 -14.49 11.91
CA GLU A 47 -29.68 -15.70 11.46
C GLU A 47 -30.80 -15.41 10.43
N ASP A 48 -31.40 -14.23 10.49
CA ASP A 48 -32.46 -13.77 9.58
C ASP A 48 -31.94 -13.31 8.22
N SER A 49 -30.64 -13.06 8.08
CA SER A 49 -30.01 -12.62 6.85
C SER A 49 -28.60 -13.23 6.68
N PRO A 50 -28.48 -14.56 6.49
CA PRO A 50 -27.19 -15.23 6.37
C PRO A 50 -26.51 -14.90 5.03
N TYR A 51 -25.17 -14.89 5.05
CA TYR A 51 -24.38 -14.85 3.82
C TYR A 51 -24.42 -16.21 3.12
N HIS A 52 -24.56 -16.20 1.79
CA HIS A 52 -24.62 -17.39 0.96
C HIS A 52 -23.33 -17.47 0.14
N PRO A 53 -22.44 -18.45 0.39
CA PRO A 53 -21.19 -18.59 -0.33
C PRO A 53 -21.39 -19.19 -1.72
N ASP A 54 -20.42 -18.93 -2.62
CA ASP A 54 -20.27 -19.70 -3.86
C ASP A 54 -19.85 -21.15 -3.56
N GLU A 55 -20.12 -22.08 -4.49
CA GLU A 55 -19.88 -23.54 -4.28
C GLU A 55 -18.43 -23.90 -3.92
N ASP A 56 -17.45 -23.14 -4.39
CA ASP A 56 -16.01 -23.37 -4.23
C ASP A 56 -15.38 -22.44 -3.16
N GLN A 57 -16.18 -21.79 -2.32
CA GLN A 57 -15.66 -20.89 -1.29
C GLN A 57 -15.25 -21.66 -0.01
N GLU A 58 -13.97 -21.55 0.38
CA GLU A 58 -13.45 -22.16 1.59
C GLU A 58 -14.06 -21.53 2.86
N SER A 59 -14.35 -22.35 3.88
CA SER A 59 -14.93 -21.88 5.15
C SER A 59 -14.16 -22.39 6.36
N VAL A 60 -14.12 -21.57 7.42
CA VAL A 60 -13.43 -21.84 8.68
C VAL A 60 -14.36 -21.53 9.85
N MET A 61 -14.38 -22.44 10.83
CA MET A 61 -15.09 -22.24 12.09
C MET A 61 -14.28 -21.34 13.02
N MET A 62 -14.85 -20.19 13.40
CA MET A 62 -14.18 -19.21 14.25
C MET A 62 -14.97 -18.94 15.54
N PRO A 63 -14.37 -19.14 16.73
CA PRO A 63 -14.99 -18.77 17.99
C PRO A 63 -14.74 -17.28 18.30
N LYS A 64 -15.78 -16.58 18.74
CA LYS A 64 -15.67 -15.24 19.30
C LYS A 64 -15.29 -15.33 20.79
N LYS A 65 -14.77 -14.23 21.36
CA LYS A 65 -14.34 -14.14 22.78
C LYS A 65 -15.43 -14.57 23.79
N ASN A 66 -16.70 -14.43 23.44
CA ASN A 66 -17.84 -14.82 24.25
C ASN A 66 -18.26 -16.31 24.09
N GLY A 67 -17.52 -17.10 23.31
CA GLY A 67 -17.82 -18.50 23.02
C GLY A 67 -18.78 -18.73 21.85
N GLN A 68 -19.40 -17.67 21.28
CA GLN A 68 -20.26 -17.77 20.11
C GLN A 68 -19.44 -18.26 18.91
N ARG A 69 -19.94 -19.28 18.22
CA ARG A 69 -19.27 -19.85 17.03
C ARG A 69 -19.85 -19.22 15.77
N TYR A 70 -18.96 -18.97 14.81
CA TYR A 70 -19.31 -18.48 13.49
C TYR A 70 -18.70 -19.39 12.44
N LEU A 71 -19.43 -19.63 11.36
CA LEU A 71 -18.88 -20.22 10.13
C LEU A 71 -18.52 -19.07 9.19
N CYS A 72 -17.23 -18.91 8.92
CA CYS A 72 -16.70 -17.78 8.18
C CYS A 72 -16.11 -18.19 6.84
N PHE A 73 -16.47 -17.48 5.79
CA PHE A 73 -16.11 -17.79 4.42
C PHE A 73 -14.92 -16.94 4.00
N LEU A 74 -13.83 -17.61 3.61
CA LEU A 74 -12.60 -16.94 3.21
C LEU A 74 -12.74 -16.40 1.78
N PRO A 75 -12.20 -15.22 1.51
CA PRO A 75 -12.15 -14.66 0.16
C PRO A 75 -11.23 -15.49 -0.72
N LYS A 76 -11.61 -15.70 -1.98
CA LYS A 76 -10.77 -16.33 -2.99
C LYS A 76 -9.67 -15.35 -3.39
N VAL A 77 -8.51 -15.46 -2.76
CA VAL A 77 -7.35 -14.65 -3.14
C VAL A 77 -6.71 -15.32 -4.36
N GLU A 78 -6.78 -14.67 -5.52
CA GLU A 78 -6.00 -15.10 -6.68
C GLU A 78 -4.52 -15.04 -6.33
N LYS A 79 -3.86 -16.19 -6.24
CA LYS A 79 -2.41 -16.23 -6.09
C LYS A 79 -1.81 -15.70 -7.40
N THR A 80 -1.35 -14.46 -7.40
CA THR A 80 -0.47 -13.95 -8.46
C THR A 80 0.65 -14.97 -8.66
N LYS A 81 0.76 -15.52 -9.87
CA LYS A 81 1.78 -16.51 -10.24
C LYS A 81 3.16 -15.85 -10.15
N THR A 82 3.79 -15.91 -8.98
CA THR A 82 5.20 -15.58 -8.82
C THR A 82 6.01 -16.73 -9.40
N GLY A 83 6.70 -16.48 -10.52
CA GLY A 83 7.77 -17.32 -11.04
C GLY A 83 7.39 -18.35 -12.10
N LYS A 84 7.32 -17.91 -13.36
CA LYS A 84 7.92 -18.63 -14.49
C LYS A 84 8.51 -17.61 -15.48
N PRO A 85 9.72 -17.87 -16.04
CA PRO A 85 10.26 -17.03 -17.09
C PRO A 85 9.36 -17.14 -18.32
N VAL A 86 9.25 -16.04 -19.05
CA VAL A 86 8.51 -15.92 -20.32
C VAL A 86 9.14 -16.89 -21.33
N SER A 87 8.61 -18.11 -21.41
CA SER A 87 8.79 -18.97 -22.56
C SER A 87 7.60 -18.74 -23.50
N GLN A 88 7.88 -18.01 -24.57
CA GLN A 88 7.23 -18.04 -25.88
C GLN A 88 5.82 -18.64 -25.91
N LEU A 89 4.80 -17.77 -25.96
CA LEU A 89 3.48 -18.16 -26.48
C LEU A 89 3.24 -17.46 -27.80
N ASN A 90 2.94 -18.31 -28.77
CA ASN A 90 2.80 -18.03 -30.19
C ASN A 90 1.65 -17.07 -30.46
N ILE A 91 1.93 -16.09 -31.31
CA ILE A 91 0.95 -15.23 -31.97
C ILE A 91 0.11 -16.12 -32.88
N SER A 92 -1.18 -16.27 -32.57
CA SER A 92 -2.25 -16.49 -33.55
C SER A 92 -3.61 -16.30 -32.88
N SER A 93 -4.47 -15.53 -33.56
CA SER A 93 -5.90 -15.31 -33.32
C SER A 93 -6.32 -14.70 -31.98
N ILE A 94 -6.36 -13.37 -31.93
CA ILE A 94 -7.57 -12.53 -31.78
C ILE A 94 -7.13 -11.15 -32.28
N ILE A 95 -7.40 -10.87 -33.55
CA ILE A 95 -7.30 -9.53 -34.12
C ILE A 95 -8.71 -9.16 -34.58
N VAL A 96 -9.00 -7.88 -34.35
CA VAL A 96 -10.10 -7.03 -34.79
C VAL A 96 -11.20 -6.84 -33.74
N GLU A 97 -11.42 -5.55 -33.46
CA GLU A 97 -12.47 -4.94 -32.64
C GLU A 97 -12.15 -4.64 -31.16
N THR A 98 -11.06 -3.92 -30.90
CA THR A 98 -11.15 -2.47 -30.63
C THR A 98 -9.74 -1.88 -30.61
N GLU A 99 -9.45 -1.04 -31.59
CA GLU A 99 -8.24 -0.24 -31.66
C GLU A 99 -8.26 0.82 -30.55
N LYS A 100 -7.79 0.43 -29.37
CA LYS A 100 -7.17 1.36 -28.41
C LYS A 100 -6.01 0.66 -27.72
N ARG A 101 -5.06 0.17 -28.53
CA ARG A 101 -3.65 0.18 -28.09
C ARG A 101 -3.24 1.65 -28.00
N VAL A 102 -3.73 2.35 -26.97
CA VAL A 102 -3.13 3.60 -26.53
C VAL A 102 -1.71 3.20 -26.14
N SER A 103 -0.73 3.57 -26.94
CA SER A 103 0.66 3.57 -26.48
C SER A 103 0.66 4.30 -25.15
N MET A 104 0.92 3.59 -24.05
CA MET A 104 0.99 4.23 -22.74
C MET A 104 2.08 5.28 -22.84
N LYS A 105 1.69 6.54 -22.61
CA LYS A 105 2.65 7.65 -22.60
C LYS A 105 3.72 7.38 -21.56
N THR A 106 4.96 7.72 -21.85
CA THR A 106 6.03 7.61 -20.85
C THR A 106 5.76 8.57 -19.67
N PRO A 107 6.36 8.34 -18.49
CA PRO A 107 6.24 9.28 -17.38
C PRO A 107 6.65 10.71 -17.77
N ASP A 108 7.73 10.86 -18.54
CA ASP A 108 8.20 12.15 -19.02
C ASP A 108 7.18 12.81 -19.98
N GLU A 109 6.58 12.06 -20.91
CA GLU A 109 5.51 12.57 -21.80
C GLU A 109 4.25 13.02 -21.03
N LEU A 110 3.95 12.38 -19.89
CA LEU A 110 2.84 12.79 -19.03
C LEU A 110 3.15 14.07 -18.25
N LEU A 111 4.42 14.27 -17.91
CA LEU A 111 4.90 15.42 -17.16
C LEU A 111 5.20 16.64 -18.05
N GLU A 112 5.27 16.51 -19.38
CA GLU A 112 5.45 17.64 -20.31
C GLU A 112 4.43 18.77 -20.11
N VAL A 113 3.23 18.50 -19.57
CA VAL A 113 2.26 19.57 -19.25
C VAL A 113 2.76 20.54 -18.18
N LEU A 114 3.74 20.13 -17.37
CA LEU A 114 4.35 20.95 -16.32
C LEU A 114 5.43 21.87 -16.88
N LYS A 115 5.78 21.74 -18.17
CA LYS A 115 6.73 22.64 -18.82
C LYS A 115 6.27 24.09 -18.68
N ASP A 116 7.23 24.96 -18.36
CA ASP A 116 7.00 26.37 -18.05
C ASP A 116 6.13 26.66 -16.81
N GLN A 117 5.74 25.64 -16.05
CA GLN A 117 5.09 25.82 -14.74
C GLN A 117 6.14 25.83 -13.62
N CYS A 118 5.90 26.72 -12.66
CA CYS A 118 6.67 26.79 -11.42
C CYS A 118 5.74 26.61 -10.23
N PHE A 119 6.21 25.85 -9.25
CA PHE A 119 5.49 25.52 -8.02
C PHE A 119 6.20 26.16 -6.84
N LEU A 120 5.44 26.85 -5.99
CA LEU A 120 5.97 27.48 -4.78
C LEU A 120 5.48 26.72 -3.55
N ARG A 121 6.36 26.52 -2.58
CA ARG A 121 6.03 25.99 -1.26
C ARG A 121 6.80 26.74 -0.18
N GLN A 122 6.08 27.28 0.79
CA GLN A 122 6.68 27.92 1.96
C GLN A 122 6.79 26.90 3.11
N GLU A 123 7.98 26.77 3.69
CA GLU A 123 8.23 26.01 4.92
C GLU A 123 9.03 26.87 5.91
N GLY A 124 8.30 27.49 6.84
CA GLY A 124 8.89 28.36 7.86
C GLY A 124 9.58 29.58 7.24
N TRP A 125 10.89 29.69 7.46
CA TRP A 125 11.74 30.78 6.98
C TRP A 125 11.98 30.75 5.47
N TRP A 126 11.92 29.56 4.84
CA TRP A 126 12.27 29.38 3.45
C TRP A 126 11.04 29.18 2.56
N SER A 127 11.11 29.73 1.36
CA SER A 127 10.22 29.43 0.24
C SER A 127 10.98 28.67 -0.84
N TYR A 128 10.38 27.62 -1.37
CA TYR A 128 10.98 26.77 -2.39
C TYR A 128 10.22 26.92 -3.70
N GLU A 129 10.92 27.37 -4.74
CA GLU A 129 10.39 27.52 -6.10
C GLU A 129 10.97 26.44 -6.99
N PHE A 130 10.11 25.53 -7.46
CA PHE A 130 10.45 24.47 -8.37
C PHE A 130 9.89 24.75 -9.76
N CYS A 131 10.75 24.89 -10.77
CA CYS A 131 10.32 24.99 -12.16
C CYS A 131 10.72 23.71 -12.93
N TYR A 132 9.74 23.05 -13.54
CA TYR A 132 9.94 21.76 -14.22
C TYR A 132 10.98 21.88 -15.35
N GLN A 133 11.94 20.95 -15.38
CA GLN A 133 13.10 20.93 -16.29
C GLN A 133 13.91 22.23 -16.35
N LYS A 134 13.84 23.08 -15.32
CA LYS A 134 14.64 24.32 -15.20
C LYS A 134 15.53 24.25 -13.96
N LYS A 135 15.05 24.74 -12.83
CA LYS A 135 15.81 24.79 -11.58
C LYS A 135 14.91 24.72 -10.36
N LEU A 136 15.50 24.31 -9.24
CA LEU A 136 14.93 24.43 -7.90
C LEU A 136 15.67 25.53 -7.14
N ARG A 137 14.92 26.45 -6.53
CA ARG A 137 15.47 27.55 -5.73
C ARG A 137 14.91 27.49 -4.31
N GLN A 138 15.74 27.85 -3.36
CA GLN A 138 15.38 28.21 -2.00
C GLN A 138 15.53 29.72 -1.86
N ILE A 139 14.48 30.38 -1.39
CA ILE A 139 14.33 31.83 -1.38
C ILE A 139 13.84 32.27 -0.01
N HIS A 140 14.42 33.33 0.54
CA HIS A 140 13.86 34.02 1.70
C HIS A 140 13.52 35.46 1.30
N THR A 141 12.32 35.90 1.71
CA THR A 141 11.79 37.24 1.44
C THR A 141 11.41 37.94 2.74
N GLU A 142 11.76 39.21 2.84
CA GLU A 142 11.39 40.12 3.93
C GLU A 142 10.73 41.35 3.30
N ASP A 143 9.54 41.75 3.78
CA ASP A 143 8.72 42.83 3.19
C ASP A 143 8.55 42.72 1.65
N ASP A 144 8.26 41.51 1.16
CA ASP A 144 8.14 41.16 -0.27
C ASP A 144 9.42 41.41 -1.11
N LYS A 145 10.57 41.61 -0.47
CA LYS A 145 11.87 41.73 -1.14
C LYS A 145 12.67 40.45 -0.97
N LEU A 146 13.23 39.95 -2.06
CA LEU A 146 14.13 38.79 -2.04
C LEU A 146 15.43 39.17 -1.33
N VAL A 147 15.67 38.56 -0.16
CA VAL A 147 16.86 38.83 0.67
C VAL A 147 17.93 37.77 0.44
N GLN A 148 17.53 36.50 0.30
CA GLN A 148 18.45 35.39 0.08
C GLN A 148 17.92 34.43 -0.98
N GLU A 149 18.83 33.91 -1.79
CA GLU A 149 18.55 32.91 -2.81
C GLU A 149 19.69 31.87 -2.89
N PHE A 150 19.29 30.60 -2.92
CA PHE A 150 20.17 29.47 -3.23
C PHE A 150 19.53 28.61 -4.31
N VAL A 151 20.31 28.23 -5.32
CA VAL A 151 19.90 27.22 -6.29
C VAL A 151 20.21 25.85 -5.70
N LEU A 152 19.19 25.01 -5.53
CA LEU A 152 19.34 23.65 -5.01
C LEU A 152 19.64 22.60 -6.10
N GLY A 153 19.63 23.06 -7.36
CA GLY A 153 20.02 22.29 -8.53
C GLY A 153 19.36 22.82 -9.80
N VAL A 154 19.94 22.49 -10.94
CA VAL A 154 19.47 22.75 -12.30
C VAL A 154 19.22 21.40 -12.95
N TYR A 155 18.16 21.29 -13.76
CA TYR A 155 17.78 20.04 -14.39
C TYR A 155 18.94 19.46 -15.21
N ASP A 156 19.26 18.19 -14.95
CA ASP A 156 20.35 17.46 -15.57
C ASP A 156 19.77 16.25 -16.32
N GLU A 157 19.62 16.39 -17.64
CA GLU A 157 19.02 15.37 -18.51
C GLU A 157 19.87 14.09 -18.55
N GLU A 158 21.18 14.23 -18.57
CA GLU A 158 22.14 13.11 -18.65
C GLU A 158 22.15 12.32 -17.34
N ALA A 159 22.22 13.00 -16.20
CA ALA A 159 22.13 12.37 -14.89
C ALA A 159 20.74 11.73 -14.67
N THR A 160 19.67 12.38 -15.14
CA THR A 160 18.31 11.82 -15.09
C THR A 160 18.19 10.55 -15.90
N ALA A 161 18.68 10.54 -17.15
CA ALA A 161 18.66 9.37 -18.00
C ALA A 161 19.50 8.23 -17.41
N ALA A 162 20.71 8.52 -16.90
CA ALA A 162 21.57 7.53 -16.26
C ALA A 162 20.93 6.93 -15.00
N PHE A 163 20.30 7.76 -14.16
CA PHE A 163 19.59 7.31 -12.97
C PHE A 163 18.43 6.37 -13.34
N ASN A 164 17.60 6.77 -14.31
CA ASN A 164 16.43 5.99 -14.72
C ASN A 164 16.80 4.71 -15.51
N GLN A 165 17.95 4.67 -16.20
CA GLN A 165 18.45 3.44 -16.84
C GLN A 165 18.96 2.42 -15.83
N ASN A 166 19.64 2.87 -14.77
CA ASN A 166 20.13 2.00 -13.70
C ASN A 166 18.95 1.35 -12.94
N LEU A 167 17.84 2.08 -12.83
CA LEU A 167 16.62 1.69 -12.12
C LEU A 167 15.59 0.97 -13.01
N SER A 168 16.05 0.17 -13.98
CA SER A 168 15.24 -0.51 -15.02
C SER A 168 14.01 -1.27 -14.50
N ASP A 169 13.96 -1.59 -13.20
CA ASP A 169 12.75 -2.01 -12.49
C ASP A 169 12.05 -0.83 -11.80
N ILE A 170 11.17 -0.12 -12.54
CA ILE A 170 10.12 0.80 -12.02
C ILE A 170 9.29 0.12 -10.91
N SER A 171 9.22 -1.22 -10.97
CA SER A 171 9.48 -2.19 -9.89
C SER A 171 9.58 -1.70 -8.44
N THR A 172 10.63 -0.91 -8.16
CA THR A 172 11.29 -0.88 -6.84
C THR A 172 11.43 0.50 -6.21
N LEU A 173 11.11 1.59 -6.92
CA LEU A 173 11.17 2.94 -6.38
C LEU A 173 9.97 3.24 -5.49
N LYS A 174 9.92 2.57 -4.34
CA LYS A 174 9.13 3.01 -3.20
C LYS A 174 9.84 4.21 -2.62
N ASP A 175 9.13 5.32 -2.43
CA ASP A 175 9.68 6.39 -1.61
C ASP A 175 9.87 5.84 -0.18
N PRO A 176 11.11 5.71 0.34
CA PRO A 176 11.37 5.14 1.66
C PRO A 176 10.68 5.93 2.79
N ARG A 177 10.22 7.15 2.49
CA ARG A 177 9.61 8.09 3.44
C ARG A 177 8.11 8.28 3.20
N SER A 178 7.54 7.67 2.15
CA SER A 178 6.08 7.69 1.98
C SER A 178 5.43 6.86 3.08
N LYS A 179 4.36 7.40 3.68
CA LYS A 179 3.49 6.65 4.59
C LYS A 179 2.80 5.49 3.87
N ASP A 180 2.70 5.58 2.55
CA ASP A 180 2.14 4.55 1.70
C ASP A 180 3.28 3.82 0.96
N ALA A 181 3.68 2.67 1.48
CA ALA A 181 4.75 1.89 0.87
C ALA A 181 4.36 1.24 -0.47
N SER A 182 3.18 1.55 -1.03
CA SER A 182 2.80 1.21 -2.41
C SER A 182 3.06 2.34 -3.43
N GLN A 183 3.31 3.57 -2.97
CA GLN A 183 3.44 4.73 -3.84
C GLN A 183 4.79 4.70 -4.57
N ARG A 184 4.72 4.64 -5.90
CA ARG A 184 5.87 4.67 -6.81
C ARG A 184 6.10 6.09 -7.30
N TYR A 185 7.35 6.42 -7.66
CA TYR A 185 7.70 7.75 -8.15
C TYR A 185 8.62 7.71 -9.37
N HIS A 186 8.57 8.77 -10.18
CA HIS A 186 9.46 9.03 -11.31
C HIS A 186 10.49 10.07 -10.89
N ALA A 187 11.77 9.87 -11.20
CA ALA A 187 12.85 10.68 -10.66
C ALA A 187 13.50 11.54 -11.74
N HIS A 188 13.73 12.82 -11.41
CA HIS A 188 14.61 13.71 -12.15
C HIS A 188 15.75 14.16 -11.25
N GLN A 189 16.96 14.25 -11.82
CA GLN A 189 18.15 14.72 -11.14
C GLN A 189 18.38 16.19 -11.44
N TYR A 190 18.62 16.98 -10.39
CA TYR A 190 18.95 18.39 -10.46
C TYR A 190 20.31 18.62 -9.81
N THR A 191 21.32 18.96 -10.61
CA THR A 191 22.72 19.06 -10.18
C THR A 191 23.22 20.51 -10.32
N ASN A 192 24.50 20.76 -10.02
CA ASN A 192 25.14 22.06 -10.28
C ASN A 192 24.41 23.28 -9.64
N GLY A 193 23.89 23.11 -8.43
CA GLY A 193 23.34 24.20 -7.63
C GLY A 193 24.41 25.14 -7.07
N THR A 194 23.97 26.11 -6.27
CA THR A 194 24.87 27.04 -5.57
C THR A 194 25.82 26.26 -4.65
N THR A 195 27.10 26.58 -4.69
CA THR A 195 28.13 25.94 -3.86
C THR A 195 27.77 25.99 -2.38
N CYS A 196 27.78 24.83 -1.74
CA CYS A 196 27.56 24.67 -0.31
C CYS A 196 28.76 25.22 0.46
N ASP A 197 28.53 26.10 1.41
CA ASP A 197 29.54 26.65 2.32
C ASP A 197 30.10 25.60 3.28
N LEU A 198 29.28 24.59 3.65
CA LEU A 198 29.68 23.55 4.59
C LEU A 198 30.48 22.41 3.93
N THR A 199 30.13 22.01 2.71
CA THR A 199 30.77 20.87 2.01
C THR A 199 31.67 21.28 0.86
N ASN A 200 31.59 22.55 0.44
CA ASN A 200 32.26 23.10 -0.74
C ASN A 200 31.91 22.39 -2.07
N HIS A 201 30.80 21.65 -2.09
CA HIS A 201 30.26 21.01 -3.29
C HIS A 201 28.98 21.72 -3.75
N PRO A 202 28.65 21.69 -5.06
CA PRO A 202 27.36 22.18 -5.55
C PRO A 202 26.20 21.47 -4.87
N ARG A 203 25.15 22.21 -4.52
CA ARG A 203 23.89 21.63 -4.04
C ARG A 203 23.25 20.79 -5.14
N GLU A 204 22.63 19.67 -4.76
CA GLU A 204 21.92 18.77 -5.67
C GLU A 204 20.59 18.31 -5.09
N THR A 205 19.64 17.98 -5.96
CA THR A 205 18.30 17.56 -5.58
C THR A 205 17.81 16.40 -6.45
N GLU A 206 17.27 15.36 -5.81
CA GLU A 206 16.42 14.35 -6.46
C GLU A 206 14.96 14.83 -6.41
N VAL A 207 14.37 15.10 -7.58
CA VAL A 207 12.95 15.46 -7.67
C VAL A 207 12.13 14.22 -8.00
N ARG A 208 11.20 13.89 -7.11
CA ARG A 208 10.34 12.70 -7.15
C ARG A 208 8.93 13.08 -7.52
N PHE A 209 8.45 12.63 -8.69
CA PHE A 209 7.08 12.84 -9.11
C PHE A 209 6.20 11.65 -8.73
N VAL A 210 5.12 11.91 -8.00
CA VAL A 210 4.16 10.89 -7.56
C VAL A 210 2.77 11.18 -8.13
N CYS A 211 2.00 10.14 -8.42
CA CYS A 211 0.59 10.29 -8.77
C CYS A 211 -0.19 10.82 -7.55
N SER A 212 -0.87 11.95 -7.73
CA SER A 212 -1.85 12.45 -6.77
C SER A 212 -2.78 13.47 -7.43
N GLU A 213 -4.05 13.46 -7.02
CA GLU A 213 -5.10 14.36 -7.50
C GLU A 213 -5.46 15.41 -6.42
N PRO A 214 -6.00 16.60 -6.77
CA PRO A 214 -6.46 17.00 -8.09
C PRO A 214 -5.48 17.85 -8.91
N ARG A 215 -4.42 18.39 -8.31
CA ARG A 215 -3.52 19.37 -8.96
C ARG A 215 -2.05 19.08 -8.69
N ALA A 216 -1.19 19.56 -9.59
CA ALA A 216 0.25 19.46 -9.39
C ALA A 216 0.73 20.45 -8.31
N MET A 217 1.55 19.99 -7.37
CA MET A 217 2.14 20.81 -6.31
C MET A 217 3.31 20.11 -5.61
N ILE A 218 4.16 20.89 -4.93
CA ILE A 218 5.20 20.35 -4.05
C ILE A 218 4.55 19.81 -2.77
N SER A 219 4.66 18.50 -2.54
CA SER A 219 4.13 17.87 -1.33
C SER A 219 5.08 17.92 -0.15
N SER A 220 6.39 17.84 -0.41
CA SER A 220 7.43 17.88 0.61
C SER A 220 8.77 18.24 0.02
N ILE A 221 9.61 18.87 0.83
CA ILE A 221 11.04 19.00 0.58
C ILE A 221 11.79 18.53 1.82
N THR A 222 12.92 17.83 1.65
CA THR A 222 13.73 17.40 2.78
C THR A 222 15.19 17.35 2.40
N GLU A 223 16.04 17.86 3.28
CA GLU A 223 17.49 17.69 3.17
C GLU A 223 17.86 16.26 3.63
N LEU A 224 18.33 15.42 2.71
CA LEU A 224 18.72 14.03 2.97
C LEU A 224 20.03 13.96 3.76
N SER A 225 20.96 14.85 3.40
CA SER A 225 22.25 15.10 4.02
C SER A 225 22.65 16.53 3.67
N THR A 226 23.66 17.08 4.33
CA THR A 226 24.11 18.46 4.08
C THR A 226 24.22 18.80 2.59
N CYS A 227 23.43 19.77 2.14
CA CYS A 227 23.37 20.27 0.76
C CYS A 227 22.89 19.26 -0.31
N LYS A 228 22.25 18.16 0.09
CA LYS A 228 21.56 17.21 -0.79
C LYS A 228 20.09 17.10 -0.42
N TYR A 229 19.21 17.34 -1.38
CA TYR A 229 17.77 17.46 -1.12
C TYR A 229 16.97 16.38 -1.86
N ALA A 230 15.79 16.06 -1.33
CA ALA A 230 14.73 15.35 -2.03
C ALA A 230 13.48 16.22 -2.04
N LEU A 231 12.94 16.45 -3.23
CA LEU A 231 11.71 17.20 -3.44
C LEU A 231 10.65 16.25 -3.97
N THR A 232 9.50 16.15 -3.33
CA THR A 232 8.38 15.36 -3.86
C THR A 232 7.33 16.28 -4.46
N VAL A 233 6.98 16.01 -5.72
CA VAL A 233 5.98 16.74 -6.50
C VAL A 233 4.83 15.80 -6.80
N GLN A 234 3.65 16.17 -6.36
CA GLN A 234 2.41 15.51 -6.73
C GLN A 234 2.01 15.95 -8.14
N SER A 235 1.57 15.01 -8.98
CA SER A 235 1.06 15.30 -10.32
C SER A 235 -0.09 14.36 -10.70
N PRO A 236 -1.28 14.91 -11.06
CA PRO A 236 -2.41 14.09 -11.50
C PRO A 236 -2.17 13.43 -12.86
N MET A 237 -1.24 13.95 -13.67
CA MET A 237 -0.99 13.38 -14.99
C MET A 237 -0.30 12.01 -14.91
N LEU A 238 0.51 11.78 -13.88
CA LEU A 238 1.13 10.47 -13.66
C LEU A 238 0.12 9.38 -13.30
N CYS A 239 -1.04 9.75 -12.75
CA CYS A 239 -2.11 8.79 -12.43
C CYS A 239 -2.71 8.10 -13.67
N LYS A 240 -2.48 8.67 -14.87
CA LYS A 240 -2.86 8.04 -16.14
C LYS A 240 -1.99 6.83 -16.49
N HIS A 241 -0.85 6.68 -15.82
CA HIS A 241 0.06 5.57 -16.02
C HIS A 241 -0.15 4.49 -14.96
N PRO A 242 -0.43 3.22 -15.34
CA PRO A 242 -0.74 2.16 -14.39
C PRO A 242 0.32 1.92 -13.31
N LEU A 243 1.60 2.12 -13.64
CA LEU A 243 2.70 1.96 -12.68
C LEU A 243 2.74 3.02 -11.57
N PHE A 244 2.00 4.13 -11.65
CA PHE A 244 2.00 5.15 -10.60
C PHE A 244 0.70 5.21 -9.84
N GLN A 245 -0.32 4.48 -10.27
CA GLN A 245 -1.54 4.33 -9.50
C GLN A 245 -1.20 3.62 -8.19
N GLU A 246 -1.53 4.25 -7.06
CA GLU A 246 -1.34 3.65 -5.75
C GLU A 246 -1.99 2.26 -5.74
N GLU A 247 -1.19 1.21 -5.50
CA GLU A 247 -1.71 -0.14 -5.24
C GLU A 247 -2.39 -0.08 -3.85
N ARG A 248 -3.61 0.46 -3.80
CA ARG A 248 -4.39 0.43 -2.56
C ARG A 248 -4.54 -1.03 -2.16
N PRO A 249 -4.24 -1.39 -0.90
CA PRO A 249 -4.38 -2.77 -0.47
C PRO A 249 -5.83 -3.18 -0.71
N VAL A 250 -6.01 -4.24 -1.50
CA VAL A 250 -7.34 -4.78 -1.78
C VAL A 250 -7.95 -5.19 -0.45
N TRP A 251 -9.10 -4.60 -0.14
CA TRP A 251 -9.88 -5.01 1.01
C TRP A 251 -10.67 -6.25 0.64
N HIS A 252 -10.46 -7.34 1.35
CA HIS A 252 -11.29 -8.52 1.24
C HIS A 252 -12.23 -8.64 2.43
N THR A 253 -13.50 -8.93 2.16
CA THR A 253 -14.48 -9.19 3.21
C THR A 253 -14.50 -10.68 3.54
N ILE A 254 -14.38 -11.00 4.83
CA ILE A 254 -14.65 -12.33 5.39
C ILE A 254 -16.06 -12.28 5.96
N ASN A 255 -16.98 -13.00 5.33
CA ASN A 255 -18.37 -13.07 5.78
C ASN A 255 -18.54 -14.22 6.78
N CYS A 256 -19.16 -13.95 7.92
CA CYS A 256 -19.31 -14.90 9.03
C CYS A 256 -20.79 -15.06 9.41
N ASN A 257 -21.33 -16.26 9.22
CA ASN A 257 -22.67 -16.61 9.68
C ASN A 257 -22.62 -17.14 11.11
N ILE A 258 -23.66 -16.86 11.90
CA ILE A 258 -23.85 -17.47 13.21
C ILE A 258 -23.96 -18.98 13.05
N PHE A 259 -23.17 -19.74 13.81
CA PHE A 259 -23.25 -21.20 13.85
C PHE A 259 -24.00 -21.62 15.12
N SER A 260 -25.30 -21.85 14.98
CA SER A 260 -26.14 -22.42 16.04
C SER A 260 -26.13 -23.95 15.93
N LYS A 261 -25.81 -24.62 17.05
CA LYS A 261 -25.73 -26.09 17.16
C LYS A 261 -27.06 -26.80 16.88
N ASP A 262 -28.14 -26.05 16.76
CA ASP A 262 -29.50 -26.56 16.64
C ASP A 262 -29.89 -26.96 15.20
N HIS A 263 -29.05 -26.64 14.20
CA HIS A 263 -29.29 -27.00 12.79
C HIS A 263 -28.72 -28.37 12.35
N GLU A 264 -28.00 -29.10 13.21
CA GLU A 264 -27.66 -30.51 12.94
C GLU A 264 -28.89 -31.43 13.03
N GLY A 265 -29.97 -31.00 13.69
CA GLY A 265 -31.19 -31.80 13.86
C GLY A 265 -32.04 -31.95 12.59
N THR A 266 -32.08 -30.95 11.71
CA THR A 266 -33.07 -30.92 10.61
C THR A 266 -32.60 -31.65 9.35
N ARG A 267 -31.28 -31.81 9.13
CA ARG A 267 -30.76 -32.64 8.01
C ARG A 267 -30.87 -34.14 8.31
N ALA A 268 -30.74 -34.54 9.58
CA ALA A 268 -30.89 -35.94 9.99
C ALA A 268 -32.34 -36.46 9.96
N GLU A 269 -33.35 -35.57 9.96
CA GLU A 269 -34.76 -35.96 9.82
C GLU A 269 -35.23 -36.06 8.35
N LYS A 270 -34.67 -35.26 7.45
CA LYS A 270 -34.98 -35.39 6.01
C LYS A 270 -34.47 -36.70 5.42
N ASP A 271 -33.28 -37.14 5.83
CA ASP A 271 -32.66 -38.39 5.37
C ASP A 271 -33.41 -39.65 5.87
N LYS A 272 -34.13 -39.55 7.00
CA LYS A 272 -34.94 -40.67 7.55
C LYS A 272 -36.33 -40.80 6.93
N THR A 273 -36.80 -39.80 6.20
CA THR A 273 -38.17 -39.80 5.64
C THR A 273 -38.22 -40.44 4.26
N GLU A 274 -37.14 -40.38 3.48
CA GLU A 274 -37.06 -41.03 2.15
C GLU A 274 -36.87 -42.56 2.23
N ASP A 275 -36.27 -43.07 3.31
CA ASP A 275 -35.91 -44.50 3.42
C ASP A 275 -37.07 -45.43 3.87
N LYS A 276 -38.27 -44.87 4.12
CA LYS A 276 -39.45 -45.64 4.56
C LYS A 276 -40.47 -45.95 3.47
N GLN A 277 -40.25 -45.53 2.22
CA GLN A 277 -41.22 -45.73 1.13
C GLN A 277 -40.79 -46.81 0.12
N ILE A 278 -40.10 -47.88 0.56
CA ILE A 278 -39.94 -49.08 -0.27
C ILE A 278 -40.02 -50.34 0.60
N LEU A 279 -41.24 -50.79 0.90
CA LEU A 279 -41.50 -52.22 1.04
C LEU A 279 -42.99 -52.53 0.82
N MET A 280 -43.22 -53.64 0.11
CA MET A 280 -44.48 -54.38 -0.12
C MET A 280 -45.16 -54.11 -1.47
N VAL A 281 -44.94 -54.98 -2.46
CA VAL A 281 -45.98 -55.90 -2.97
C VAL A 281 -45.28 -57.15 -3.54
N ALA A 282 -45.75 -58.32 -3.11
CA ALA A 282 -45.32 -59.65 -3.53
C ALA A 282 -45.98 -60.14 -4.83
N GLN A 283 -45.23 -60.96 -5.56
CA GLN A 283 -45.59 -62.13 -6.40
C GLN A 283 -46.97 -62.22 -7.09
N SER A 284 -46.98 -62.49 -8.40
CA SER A 284 -47.40 -63.80 -8.96
C SER A 284 -47.38 -63.85 -10.52
N GLU A 285 -46.62 -64.80 -11.05
CA GLU A 285 -46.93 -65.76 -12.15
C GLU A 285 -47.27 -65.30 -13.60
N ASN A 286 -46.31 -65.59 -14.52
CA ASN A 286 -46.37 -66.46 -15.73
C ASN A 286 -47.48 -66.32 -16.81
N PRO A 287 -47.37 -66.93 -18.03
CA PRO A 287 -46.23 -67.54 -18.75
C PRO A 287 -46.17 -67.23 -20.29
N SER A 288 -45.18 -67.87 -20.94
CA SER A 288 -45.06 -68.24 -22.38
C SER A 288 -44.79 -67.11 -23.40
N ASN A 289 -43.88 -67.27 -24.37
CA ASN A 289 -43.38 -68.48 -25.03
C ASN A 289 -41.94 -68.28 -25.52
#